data_AF-A4S5V2-F1
#
_entry.id   AF-A4S5V2-F1
#
_cell.length_a   1.000
_cell.length_b   1.000
_cell.length_c   1.000
_cell.angle_alpha   90.00
_cell.angle_beta   90.00
_cell.angle_gamma   90.00
#
_symmetry.space_group_name_H-M   'P 1'
#
loop_
_entity.id
_entity.type
_entity.pdbx_description
1 polymer ?
#
loop_
_entity_poly.entity_id
_entity_poly.type
_entity_poly.pdbx_seq_one_letter_code
_entity_poly.pdbx_strand_id
1 'polypeptide(L)'
;MAKVKAWWRDAAKIDKKKIASLGSAALLSYGFVSNVFYVTSLMLATYTAVKTTGASPLVNSLSMKTFASSYFGLWMIQNFLRPARFALSVAISPGTDRIVEFFRRYAPNNDKKWAFALTVFCINVVGTFAYMFAGFGLIVALTGVPLELSSFGGLLAAAKTAKTGAV
;
A
#
# COMPACT_ATOMS: atom_id res chain seq x y z
N MET A 1 -7.03 32.89 2.25
CA MET A 1 -5.63 32.75 1.77
C MET A 1 -4.55 32.88 2.86
N ALA A 2 -4.78 33.62 3.96
CA ALA A 2 -3.77 33.85 5.01
C ALA A 2 -3.25 32.56 5.71
N LYS A 3 -4.12 31.57 5.94
CA LYS A 3 -3.74 30.29 6.58
C LYS A 3 -2.80 29.43 5.72
N VAL A 4 -2.97 29.45 4.40
CA VAL A 4 -2.11 28.70 3.46
C VAL A 4 -0.72 29.34 3.37
N LYS A 5 -0.65 30.68 3.38
CA LYS A 5 0.61 31.42 3.37
C LYS A 5 1.36 31.32 4.72
N ALA A 6 0.61 31.24 5.83
CA ALA A 6 1.17 30.95 7.15
C ALA A 6 1.71 29.51 7.21
N TRP A 7 0.95 28.52 6.72
CA TRP A 7 1.41 27.14 6.60
C TRP A 7 2.68 27.04 5.76
N TRP A 8 2.78 27.75 4.63
CA TRP A 8 3.99 27.79 3.81
C TRP A 8 5.19 28.44 4.50
N ARG A 9 4.99 29.49 5.31
CA ARG A 9 6.09 30.10 6.10
C ARG A 9 6.57 29.20 7.23
N ASP A 10 5.66 28.52 7.91
CA ASP A 10 5.99 27.61 9.00
C ASP A 10 6.58 26.30 8.47
N ALA A 11 6.14 25.86 7.28
CA ALA A 11 6.72 24.76 6.53
C ALA A 11 8.03 25.13 5.82
N ALA A 12 8.39 26.42 5.68
CA ALA A 12 9.70 26.84 5.16
C ALA A 12 10.77 26.87 6.26
N LYS A 13 10.39 27.03 7.52
CA LYS A 13 11.27 26.88 8.70
C LYS A 13 11.44 25.42 9.06
N ILE A 14 11.99 24.64 8.14
CA ILE A 14 12.23 23.21 8.38
C ILE A 14 13.50 23.07 9.22
N ASP A 15 13.33 23.13 10.54
CA ASP A 15 14.39 22.86 11.52
C ASP A 15 14.98 21.46 11.27
N LYS A 16 16.30 21.34 11.07
CA LYS A 16 16.97 20.08 10.76
C LYS A 16 16.64 18.96 11.76
N LYS A 17 16.40 19.30 13.03
CA LYS A 17 15.95 18.33 14.06
C LYS A 17 14.51 17.86 13.81
N LYS A 18 13.65 18.77 13.35
CA LYS A 18 12.27 18.48 12.94
C LYS A 18 12.26 17.69 11.63
N ILE A 19 13.17 17.92 10.69
CA ILE A 19 13.40 17.05 9.51
C ILE A 19 13.85 15.65 9.94
N ALA A 20 14.77 15.54 10.90
CA ALA A 20 15.25 14.25 11.38
C ALA A 20 14.15 13.44 12.09
N SER A 21 13.30 14.09 12.90
CA SER A 21 12.14 13.44 13.52
C SER A 21 11.01 13.18 12.53
N LEU A 22 10.75 14.12 11.60
CA LEU A 22 9.82 13.93 10.49
C LEU A 22 10.33 12.88 9.51
N GLY A 23 11.63 12.64 9.38
CA GLY A 23 12.18 11.67 8.43
C GLY A 23 11.73 10.26 8.77
N SER A 24 11.80 9.86 10.03
CA SER A 24 11.31 8.55 10.47
C SER A 24 9.78 8.45 10.43
N ALA A 25 9.06 9.44 10.97
CA ALA A 25 7.60 9.46 10.93
C ALA A 25 7.03 9.53 9.50
N ALA A 26 7.60 10.37 8.64
CA ALA A 26 7.22 10.49 7.23
C ALA A 26 7.60 9.27 6.42
N LEU A 27 8.70 8.55 6.73
CA LEU A 27 8.98 7.25 6.11
C LEU A 27 7.93 6.20 6.48
N LEU A 28 7.51 6.15 7.74
CA LEU A 28 6.42 5.29 8.20
C LEU A 28 5.09 5.66 7.53
N SER A 29 4.73 6.93 7.53
CA SER A 29 3.55 7.44 6.83
C SER A 29 3.61 7.20 5.33
N TYR A 30 4.78 7.35 4.72
CA TYR A 30 4.98 7.13 3.29
C TYR A 30 4.83 5.65 2.93
N GLY A 31 5.41 4.75 3.72
CA GLY A 31 5.21 3.31 3.58
C GLY A 31 3.73 2.94 3.62
N PHE A 32 2.99 3.47 4.59
CA PHE A 32 1.56 3.22 4.72
C PHE A 32 0.77 3.77 3.52
N VAL A 33 0.96 5.03 3.15
CA VAL A 33 0.25 5.64 2.01
C VAL A 33 0.62 4.91 0.72
N SER A 34 1.88 4.52 0.56
CA SER A 34 2.33 3.71 -0.58
C SER A 34 1.57 2.39 -0.63
N ASN A 35 1.55 1.64 0.47
CA ASN A 35 0.85 0.36 0.58
C ASN A 35 -0.65 0.50 0.26
N VAL A 36 -1.32 1.52 0.79
CA VAL A 36 -2.74 1.78 0.52
C VAL A 36 -3.00 1.96 -0.97
N PHE A 37 -2.18 2.75 -1.66
CA PHE A 37 -2.38 2.96 -3.09
C PHE A 37 -2.05 1.73 -3.93
N TYR A 38 -0.97 1.00 -3.62
CA TYR A 38 -0.59 -0.20 -4.36
C TYR A 38 -1.63 -1.31 -4.18
N VAL A 39 -2.08 -1.54 -2.94
CA VAL A 39 -3.15 -2.50 -2.64
C VAL A 39 -4.46 -2.07 -3.28
N THR A 40 -4.84 -0.80 -3.20
CA THR A 40 -6.04 -0.29 -3.91
C THR A 40 -5.97 -0.53 -5.40
N SER A 41 -4.81 -0.27 -6.02
CA SER A 41 -4.63 -0.47 -7.46
C SER A 41 -4.69 -1.95 -7.85
N LEU A 42 -4.11 -2.82 -7.01
CA LEU A 42 -4.21 -4.27 -7.17
C LEU A 42 -5.66 -4.74 -7.10
N MET A 43 -6.41 -4.26 -6.08
CA MET A 43 -7.82 -4.60 -5.90
C MET A 43 -8.69 -4.08 -7.05
N LEU A 44 -8.49 -2.85 -7.51
CA LEU A 44 -9.22 -2.30 -8.64
C LEU A 44 -8.93 -3.07 -9.93
N ALA A 45 -7.66 -3.39 -10.22
CA ALA A 45 -7.33 -4.19 -11.39
C ALA A 45 -7.94 -5.60 -11.31
N THR A 46 -7.93 -6.22 -10.13
CA THR A 46 -8.54 -7.52 -9.89
C THR A 46 -10.05 -7.46 -10.09
N TYR A 47 -10.71 -6.46 -9.50
CA TYR A 47 -12.15 -6.25 -9.65
C TYR A 47 -12.52 -6.02 -11.12
N THR A 48 -11.80 -5.17 -11.84
CA THR A 48 -12.05 -4.90 -13.26
C THR A 48 -11.93 -6.18 -14.09
N ALA A 49 -10.88 -6.99 -13.87
CA ALA A 49 -10.69 -8.25 -14.58
C ALA A 49 -11.80 -9.26 -14.28
N VAL A 50 -12.16 -9.44 -13.00
CA VAL A 50 -13.23 -10.35 -12.59
C VAL A 50 -14.58 -9.89 -13.14
N LYS A 51 -14.89 -8.59 -13.05
CA LYS A 51 -16.18 -8.04 -13.47
C LYS A 51 -16.36 -8.08 -14.99
N THR A 52 -15.28 -7.91 -15.75
CA THR A 52 -15.33 -7.93 -17.23
C THR A 52 -15.37 -9.33 -17.82
N THR A 53 -14.69 -10.30 -17.19
CA THR A 53 -14.54 -11.65 -17.76
C THR A 53 -15.37 -12.72 -17.03
N GLY A 54 -15.88 -12.42 -15.84
CA GLY A 54 -16.59 -13.39 -14.99
C GLY A 54 -15.69 -14.46 -14.37
N ALA A 55 -14.36 -14.36 -14.55
CA ALA A 55 -13.41 -15.36 -14.08
C ALA A 55 -12.26 -14.71 -13.30
N SER A 56 -11.72 -15.44 -12.33
CA SER A 56 -10.52 -15.02 -11.61
C SER A 56 -9.34 -14.84 -12.60
N PRO A 57 -8.50 -13.79 -12.43
CA PRO A 57 -7.30 -13.59 -13.24
C PRO A 57 -6.40 -14.83 -13.25
N LEU A 58 -6.41 -15.61 -12.17
CA LEU A 58 -5.52 -16.76 -11.99
C LEU A 58 -5.91 -18.01 -12.80
N VAL A 59 -7.13 -18.06 -13.38
CA VAL A 59 -7.63 -19.24 -14.11
C VAL A 59 -7.88 -18.98 -15.59
N ASN A 60 -7.94 -17.71 -16.00
CA ASN A 60 -8.31 -17.36 -17.36
C ASN A 60 -7.30 -16.37 -17.95
N SER A 61 -6.75 -16.70 -19.12
CA SER A 61 -5.73 -15.89 -19.80
C SER A 61 -6.25 -14.52 -20.25
N LEU A 62 -7.54 -14.40 -20.61
CA LEU A 62 -8.18 -13.12 -20.91
C LEU A 62 -8.33 -12.28 -19.64
N SER A 63 -8.77 -12.89 -18.53
CA SER A 63 -8.85 -12.21 -17.23
C SER A 63 -7.48 -11.72 -16.75
N MET A 64 -6.43 -12.55 -16.91
CA MET A 64 -5.06 -12.17 -16.61
C MET A 64 -4.56 -11.01 -17.47
N LYS A 65 -4.88 -10.99 -18.77
CA LYS A 65 -4.53 -9.87 -19.66
C LYS A 65 -5.23 -8.58 -19.25
N THR A 66 -6.52 -8.63 -18.93
CA THR A 66 -7.29 -7.46 -18.45
C THR A 66 -6.78 -6.97 -17.11
N PHE A 67 -6.41 -7.88 -16.21
CA PHE A 67 -5.77 -7.56 -14.94
C PHE A 67 -4.42 -6.84 -15.18
N ALA A 68 -3.56 -7.43 -16.00
CA ALA A 68 -2.22 -6.89 -16.26
C ALA A 68 -2.29 -5.51 -16.93
N SER A 69 -3.16 -5.31 -17.91
CA SER A 69 -3.31 -4.01 -18.59
C SER A 69 -3.86 -2.95 -17.65
N SER A 70 -4.90 -3.28 -16.87
CA SER A 70 -5.51 -2.36 -15.89
C SER A 70 -4.50 -2.00 -14.80
N TYR A 71 -3.80 -3.01 -14.26
CA TYR A 71 -2.80 -2.80 -13.22
C TYR A 71 -1.62 -1.97 -13.72
N PHE A 72 -1.14 -2.21 -14.95
CA PHE A 72 -0.07 -1.43 -15.56
C PHE A 72 -0.49 0.03 -15.76
N GLY A 73 -1.72 0.29 -16.24
CA GLY A 73 -2.26 1.64 -16.36
C GLY A 73 -2.32 2.37 -15.01
N LEU A 74 -2.83 1.71 -13.97
CA LEU A 74 -2.86 2.26 -12.61
C LEU A 74 -1.45 2.48 -12.05
N TRP A 75 -0.50 1.59 -12.34
CA TRP A 75 0.89 1.72 -11.94
C TRP A 75 1.55 2.95 -12.59
N MET A 76 1.29 3.21 -13.87
CA MET A 76 1.78 4.42 -14.56
C MET A 76 1.25 5.70 -13.90
N ILE A 77 -0.05 5.76 -13.59
CA ILE A 77 -0.67 6.89 -12.88
C ILE A 77 -0.03 7.07 -11.50
N GLN A 78 0.21 5.99 -10.78
CA GLN A 78 0.83 6.04 -9.46
C GLN A 78 2.28 6.55 -9.47
N ASN A 79 3.03 6.28 -10.54
CA ASN A 79 4.36 6.84 -10.70
C ASN A 79 4.33 8.36 -10.86
N PHE A 80 3.33 8.87 -11.58
CA PHE A 80 3.11 10.31 -11.70
C PHE A 80 2.65 10.93 -10.37
N LEU A 81 1.82 10.23 -9.60
CA LEU A 81 1.35 10.68 -8.28
C LEU A 81 2.37 10.54 -7.15
N ARG A 82 3.59 10.06 -7.44
CA ARG A 82 4.64 9.86 -6.43
C ARG A 82 4.95 11.13 -5.60
N PRO A 83 5.03 12.35 -6.18
CA PRO A 83 5.21 13.59 -5.41
C PRO A 83 4.00 13.89 -4.52
N ALA A 84 2.79 13.68 -5.02
CA ALA A 84 1.56 13.86 -4.24
C ALA A 84 1.50 12.87 -3.06
N ARG A 85 1.93 11.63 -3.27
CA ARG A 85 2.04 10.61 -2.22
C ARG A 85 3.01 11.04 -1.12
N PHE A 86 4.15 11.62 -1.49
CA PHE A 86 5.08 12.19 -0.53
C PHE A 86 4.46 13.36 0.24
N ALA A 87 3.79 14.30 -0.44
CA ALA A 87 3.10 15.40 0.22
C ALA A 87 2.02 14.92 1.21
N LEU A 88 1.23 13.91 0.83
CA LEU A 88 0.25 13.27 1.72
C LEU A 88 0.92 12.63 2.93
N SER A 89 2.04 11.93 2.75
CA SER A 89 2.78 11.31 3.85
C SER A 89 3.27 12.34 4.89
N VAL A 90 3.72 13.50 4.42
CA VAL A 90 4.10 14.62 5.31
C VAL A 90 2.87 15.17 6.03
N ALA A 91 1.74 15.32 5.33
CA ALA A 91 0.51 15.82 5.93
C ALA A 91 -0.06 14.91 7.03
N ILE A 92 0.06 13.59 6.88
CA ILE A 92 -0.42 12.62 7.88
C ILE A 92 0.62 12.25 8.96
N SER A 93 1.86 12.72 8.81
CA SER A 93 2.95 12.44 9.77
C SER A 93 2.58 12.76 11.24
N PRO A 94 1.85 13.83 11.59
CA PRO A 94 1.47 14.09 12.98
C PRO A 94 0.49 13.06 13.55
N GLY A 95 -0.36 12.48 12.68
CA GLY A 95 -1.26 11.39 13.07
C GLY A 95 -0.51 10.09 13.34
N THR A 96 0.57 9.87 12.59
CA THR A 96 1.43 8.69 12.74
C THR A 96 2.17 8.71 14.08
N ASP A 97 2.64 9.88 14.53
CA ASP A 97 3.25 10.04 15.85
C ASP A 97 2.31 9.64 17.00
N ARG A 98 1.01 9.92 16.88
CA ARG A 98 0.01 9.48 17.88
C ARG A 98 -0.15 7.97 17.93
N ILE A 99 -0.07 7.32 16.76
CA ILE A 99 -0.17 5.86 16.68
C ILE A 99 1.07 5.22 17.31
N VAL A 100 2.26 5.77 17.06
CA VAL A 100 3.49 5.32 17.71
C VAL A 100 3.40 5.47 19.23
N GLU A 101 2.83 6.57 19.73
CA GLU A 101 2.63 6.76 21.17
C GLU A 101 1.61 5.76 21.75
N PHE A 102 0.58 5.37 20.99
CA PHE A 102 -0.33 4.29 21.38
C PHE A 102 0.41 2.95 21.50
N PHE A 103 1.25 2.60 20.52
CA PHE A 103 2.05 1.38 20.54
C PHE A 103 3.17 1.38 21.58
N ARG A 104 3.53 2.55 22.11
CA ARG A 104 4.55 2.69 23.15
C ARG A 104 4.21 1.91 24.42
N ARG A 105 2.92 1.78 24.75
CA ARG A 105 2.41 0.98 25.87
C ARG A 105 2.68 -0.53 25.74
N TYR A 106 2.92 -0.99 24.50
CA TYR A 106 3.20 -2.39 24.18
C TYR A 106 4.67 -2.62 23.85
N ALA A 107 5.50 -1.57 23.87
CA ALA A 107 6.93 -1.67 23.60
C ALA A 107 7.69 -2.12 24.86
N PRO A 108 8.70 -2.99 24.72
CA PRO A 108 9.61 -3.32 25.81
C PRO A 108 10.19 -2.05 26.43
N ASN A 109 10.14 -1.93 27.76
CA ASN A 109 10.64 -0.79 28.54
C ASN A 109 10.06 0.59 28.14
N ASN A 110 8.92 0.65 27.45
CA ASN A 110 8.33 1.90 26.96
C ASN A 110 9.27 2.68 26.00
N ASP A 111 10.19 1.95 25.36
CA ASP A 111 11.22 2.49 24.48
C ASP A 111 10.63 2.97 23.16
N LYS A 112 10.88 4.25 22.83
CA LYS A 112 10.35 4.89 21.62
C LYS A 112 10.80 4.22 20.33
N LYS A 113 12.02 3.67 20.30
CA LYS A 113 12.56 2.97 19.11
C LYS A 113 11.80 1.66 18.84
N TRP A 114 11.55 0.88 19.89
CA TRP A 114 10.79 -0.36 19.79
C TRP A 114 9.32 -0.12 19.47
N ALA A 115 8.71 0.90 20.09
CA ALA A 115 7.35 1.35 19.76
C ALA A 115 7.21 1.72 18.28
N PHE A 116 8.19 2.46 17.76
CA PHE A 116 8.23 2.85 16.35
C PHE A 116 8.36 1.64 15.42
N ALA A 117 9.31 0.73 15.69
CA ALA A 117 9.50 -0.49 14.91
C ALA A 117 8.24 -1.39 14.91
N LEU A 118 7.62 -1.56 16.08
CA LEU A 118 6.37 -2.30 16.22
C LEU A 118 5.24 -1.65 15.40
N THR A 119 5.13 -0.33 15.45
CA THR A 119 4.15 0.42 14.67
C THR A 119 4.36 0.24 13.16
N VAL A 120 5.62 0.31 12.71
CA VAL A 120 5.98 0.07 11.31
C VAL A 120 5.55 -1.31 10.87
N PHE A 121 5.88 -2.34 11.66
CA PHE A 121 5.52 -3.72 11.35
C PHE A 121 3.99 -3.93 11.34
N CYS A 122 3.30 -3.50 12.39
CA CYS A 122 1.85 -3.65 12.50
C CYS A 122 1.11 -2.93 11.37
N ILE A 123 1.48 -1.70 11.02
CA ILE A 123 0.76 -0.93 10.00
C ILE A 123 1.14 -1.38 8.59
N ASN A 124 2.42 -1.51 8.29
CA ASN A 124 2.88 -1.79 6.92
C ASN A 124 2.82 -3.27 6.55
N VAL A 125 2.92 -4.17 7.52
CA VAL A 125 2.83 -5.61 7.26
C VAL A 125 1.42 -6.06 7.58
N VAL A 126 1.07 -6.15 8.85
CA VAL A 126 -0.21 -6.74 9.30
C VAL A 126 -1.41 -5.98 8.74
N GLY A 127 -1.43 -4.66 8.87
CA GLY A 127 -2.51 -3.80 8.39
C GLY A 127 -2.65 -3.83 6.88
N THR A 128 -1.54 -3.92 6.15
CA THR A 128 -1.55 -3.99 4.68
C THR A 128 -2.08 -5.34 4.19
N PHE A 129 -1.65 -6.45 4.81
CA PHE A 129 -2.20 -7.77 4.50
C PHE A 129 -3.68 -7.86 4.87
N ALA A 130 -4.07 -7.39 6.06
CA ALA A 130 -5.46 -7.35 6.48
C ALA A 130 -6.33 -6.54 5.50
N TYR A 131 -5.86 -5.36 5.09
CA TYR A 131 -6.54 -4.52 4.11
C TYR A 131 -6.69 -5.22 2.75
N MET A 132 -5.63 -5.85 2.26
CA MET A 132 -5.63 -6.58 1.01
C MET A 132 -6.60 -7.77 1.03
N PHE A 133 -6.54 -8.62 2.06
CA PHE A 133 -7.41 -9.79 2.18
C PHE A 133 -8.88 -9.39 2.41
N ALA A 134 -9.13 -8.36 3.22
CA ALA A 134 -10.48 -7.84 3.40
C ALA A 134 -11.06 -7.30 2.08
N GLY A 135 -10.27 -6.57 1.30
CA GLY A 135 -10.70 -6.06 0.01
C GLY A 135 -10.89 -7.15 -1.05
N PHE A 136 -10.07 -8.20 -1.05
CA PHE A 136 -10.32 -9.38 -1.87
C PHE A 136 -11.59 -10.12 -1.45
N GLY A 137 -11.85 -10.26 -0.15
CA GLY A 137 -13.11 -10.80 0.36
C GLY A 137 -14.32 -9.96 -0.10
N LEU A 138 -14.19 -8.63 -0.08
CA LEU A 138 -15.21 -7.72 -0.61
C LEU A 138 -15.42 -7.91 -2.12
N ILE A 139 -14.36 -8.08 -2.91
CA ILE A 139 -14.48 -8.34 -4.36
C ILE A 139 -15.23 -9.65 -4.60
N VAL A 140 -14.91 -10.71 -3.87
CA VAL A 140 -15.63 -11.98 -3.95
C VAL A 140 -17.11 -11.79 -3.58
N ALA A 141 -17.40 -11.06 -2.50
CA ALA A 141 -18.77 -10.78 -2.08
C ALA A 141 -19.56 -9.96 -3.12
N LEU A 142 -18.91 -8.99 -3.80
CA LEU A 142 -19.54 -8.13 -4.80
C LEU A 142 -19.69 -8.78 -6.18
N THR A 143 -18.81 -9.72 -6.53
CA THR A 143 -18.79 -10.34 -7.86
C THR A 143 -19.35 -11.75 -7.87
N GLY A 144 -19.40 -12.42 -6.73
CA GLY A 144 -19.78 -13.83 -6.61
C GLY A 144 -18.74 -14.81 -7.17
N VAL A 145 -17.60 -14.32 -7.66
CA VAL A 145 -16.55 -15.14 -8.28
C VAL A 145 -15.47 -15.45 -7.25
N PRO A 146 -15.19 -16.74 -6.96
CA PRO A 146 -14.12 -17.09 -6.04
C PRO A 146 -12.76 -16.72 -6.64
N LEU A 147 -11.92 -16.08 -5.82
CA LEU A 147 -10.51 -15.91 -6.14
C LEU A 147 -9.83 -17.26 -5.93
N GLU A 148 -9.75 -18.08 -6.98
CA GLU A 148 -9.08 -19.38 -7.01
C GLU A 148 -7.58 -19.23 -6.66
N LEU A 149 -7.27 -19.32 -5.35
CA LEU A 149 -5.90 -19.30 -4.82
C LEU A 149 -5.15 -20.62 -5.06
N SER A 150 -5.87 -21.70 -5.41
CA SER A 150 -5.37 -23.01 -5.80
C SER A 150 -4.37 -22.93 -6.97
N SER A 151 -4.61 -22.01 -7.90
CA SER A 151 -3.78 -21.74 -9.09
C SER A 151 -2.50 -20.96 -8.79
N PHE A 152 -2.32 -20.45 -7.58
CA PHE A 152 -1.14 -19.64 -7.21
C PHE A 152 0.15 -20.46 -7.27
N GLY A 153 0.10 -21.75 -6.92
CA GLY A 153 1.22 -22.68 -7.07
C GLY A 153 1.62 -22.92 -8.53
N GLY A 154 0.62 -23.03 -9.42
CA GLY A 154 0.84 -23.14 -10.87
C GLY A 154 1.44 -21.86 -11.47
N LEU A 155 1.00 -20.69 -11.00
CA LEU A 155 1.55 -19.39 -11.41
C LEU A 155 3.01 -19.22 -10.96
N LEU A 156 3.35 -19.63 -9.73
CA LEU A 156 4.73 -19.61 -9.22
C LEU A 156 5.64 -20.57 -9.99
N ALA A 157 5.14 -21.77 -10.31
CA ALA A 157 5.85 -22.72 -11.15
C ALA A 157 6.06 -22.14 -12.56
N ALA A 158 5.02 -21.60 -13.19
CA ALA A 158 5.10 -20.97 -14.52
C ALA A 158 6.04 -19.75 -14.53
N ALA A 159 6.04 -18.92 -13.49
CA ALA A 159 6.95 -17.79 -13.35
C ALA A 159 8.41 -18.25 -13.17
N LYS A 160 8.63 -19.36 -12.46
CA LYS A 160 9.96 -19.98 -12.32
C LYS A 160 10.46 -20.53 -13.66
N THR A 161 9.58 -21.15 -14.46
CA THR A 161 9.89 -21.64 -15.81
C THR A 161 10.19 -20.48 -16.77
N ALA A 162 9.37 -19.43 -16.75
CA ALA A 162 9.58 -18.23 -17.56
C ALA A 162 10.89 -17.50 -17.22
N LYS A 163 11.29 -17.49 -15.94
CA LYS A 163 12.58 -16.92 -15.52
C LYS A 163 13.78 -17.78 -15.90
N THR A 164 13.61 -19.07 -16.09
CA THR A 164 14.69 -20.01 -16.45
C THR A 164 14.82 -20.24 -17.97
N GLY A 165 13.93 -19.68 -18.79
CA GLY A 165 14.06 -19.69 -20.25
C GLY A 165 13.93 -21.08 -20.88
N ALA A 166 13.32 -22.05 -20.19
CA ALA A 166 12.96 -23.32 -20.80
C ALA A 166 11.67 -23.10 -21.61
N VAL A 167 11.83 -22.90 -22.91
CA VAL A 167 10.77 -23.01 -23.93
C VAL A 167 10.31 -24.46 -23.99
#